data_AF-A0A7L4KG47-F1
#
_entry.id   AF-A0A7L4KG47-F1
#
_cell.length_a   1.000
_cell.length_b   1.000
_cell.length_c   1.000
_cell.angle_alpha   90.00
_cell.angle_beta   90.00
_cell.angle_gamma   90.00
#
_symmetry.space_group_name_H-M   'P 1'
#
loop_
_entity.id
_entity.type
_entity.pdbx_description
1 polymer ?
#
loop_
_entity_poly.entity_id
_entity_poly.type
_entity_poly.pdbx_seq_one_letter_code
_entity_poly.pdbx_strand_id
1 'polypeptide(L)'
;RVKVTDLQLASSDLHFQPQQHLVFNISDASISLRFRRQLLYWFFYDIGSINASADGVHIHTVLQLAKDEVGRLKISNMTCSASIARMHAGFSGTFRKVYEFLSTFIVTGMRFLLSQQICPSLEHASLVLLNSLLDTVPVRNYVDDHIGIDYSLLRDPAITTDTLDLDFKGMFFPRARDDLELENHAVEPVIKETERMVYVAFSEYFFDTAMQAYFQAGVLAIELQGEKVPKDLEVLLRATFFGSIFMLSPAVDAPLRLVLQASAAPRCIIKPSGTSVSVSAFLNISLVPAGRPAIPLSSMAMETKLSAKVFLQGKALRVQLNMRR
;
A
#
# COMPACT_ATOMS: atom_id res chain seq x y z
N ARG A 1 -4.81 31.34 -29.08
CA ARG A 1 -5.08 30.53 -27.87
C ARG A 1 -6.02 29.39 -28.23
N VAL A 2 -5.68 28.16 -27.86
CA VAL A 2 -6.50 26.95 -28.07
C VAL A 2 -7.12 26.56 -26.73
N LYS A 3 -8.38 26.15 -26.72
CA LYS A 3 -9.07 25.64 -25.53
C LYS A 3 -9.79 24.34 -25.90
N VAL A 4 -9.55 23.27 -25.16
CA VAL A 4 -10.38 22.06 -25.23
C VAL A 4 -11.73 22.38 -24.57
N THR A 5 -12.82 22.19 -25.29
CA THR A 5 -14.18 22.46 -24.80
C THR A 5 -14.91 21.21 -24.37
N ASP A 6 -14.64 20.09 -25.03
CA ASP A 6 -15.22 18.79 -24.72
C ASP A 6 -14.22 17.68 -25.09
N LEU A 7 -14.17 16.63 -24.29
CA LEU A 7 -13.32 15.45 -24.51
C LEU A 7 -14.13 14.21 -24.16
N GLN A 8 -14.39 13.37 -25.15
CA GLN A 8 -15.12 12.12 -24.96
C GLN A 8 -14.22 10.94 -25.30
N LEU A 9 -14.01 10.07 -24.32
CA LEU A 9 -13.23 8.85 -24.43
C LEU A 9 -14.20 7.66 -24.39
N ALA A 10 -14.82 7.34 -25.53
CA ALA A 10 -15.93 6.40 -25.59
C ALA A 10 -15.51 4.96 -25.26
N SER A 11 -14.36 4.51 -25.78
CA SER A 11 -13.78 3.21 -25.51
C SER A 11 -12.35 3.38 -25.03
N SER A 12 -12.12 3.03 -23.76
CA SER A 12 -10.81 3.03 -23.13
C SER A 12 -10.56 1.68 -22.48
N ASP A 13 -9.48 1.03 -22.87
CA ASP A 13 -9.09 -0.29 -22.37
C ASP A 13 -7.71 -0.22 -21.74
N LEU A 14 -7.56 -0.89 -20.61
CA LEU A 14 -6.30 -1.08 -19.91
C LEU A 14 -6.04 -2.58 -19.82
N HIS A 15 -4.91 -3.04 -20.32
CA HIS A 15 -4.56 -4.46 -20.24
C HIS A 15 -3.06 -4.65 -19.98
N PHE A 16 -2.75 -5.84 -19.48
CA PHE A 16 -1.40 -6.24 -19.17
C PHE A 16 -0.72 -6.80 -20.41
N GLN A 17 0.53 -6.38 -20.63
CA GLN A 17 1.38 -6.93 -21.67
C GLN A 17 2.67 -7.47 -21.02
N PRO A 18 3.06 -8.72 -21.35
CA PRO A 18 4.31 -9.29 -20.84
C PRO A 18 5.51 -8.38 -21.09
N GLN A 19 6.56 -8.54 -20.27
CA GLN A 19 7.74 -7.66 -20.22
C GLN A 19 7.50 -6.32 -19.51
N GLN A 20 6.74 -6.33 -18.41
CA GLN A 20 6.56 -5.16 -17.52
C GLN A 20 5.80 -3.99 -18.16
N HIS A 21 4.97 -4.28 -19.15
CA HIS A 21 4.22 -3.27 -19.88
C HIS A 21 2.74 -3.23 -19.47
N LEU A 22 2.24 -2.03 -19.22
CA LEU A 22 0.83 -1.75 -19.05
C LEU A 22 0.35 -0.93 -20.25
N VAL A 23 -0.60 -1.47 -21.01
CA VAL A 23 -1.06 -0.85 -22.26
C VAL A 23 -2.38 -0.16 -22.03
N PHE A 24 -2.42 1.12 -22.36
CA PHE A 24 -3.60 1.95 -22.31
C PHE A 24 -4.01 2.36 -23.73
N ASN A 25 -5.15 1.85 -24.17
CA ASN A 25 -5.69 2.07 -25.49
C ASN A 25 -6.98 2.87 -25.41
N ILE A 26 -7.09 3.89 -26.24
CA ILE A 26 -8.30 4.64 -26.48
C ILE A 26 -8.63 4.52 -27.96
N SER A 27 -9.84 4.08 -28.26
CA SER A 27 -10.39 4.02 -29.61
C SER A 27 -11.59 4.97 -29.72
N ASP A 28 -11.84 5.45 -30.95
CA ASP A 28 -13.01 6.26 -31.30
C ASP A 28 -13.34 7.44 -30.38
N ALA A 29 -12.31 8.10 -29.84
CA ALA A 29 -12.50 9.29 -29.03
C ALA A 29 -12.85 10.52 -29.89
N SER A 30 -13.51 11.49 -29.26
CA SER A 30 -13.82 12.79 -29.86
C SER A 30 -13.28 13.95 -29.01
N ILE A 31 -12.70 14.95 -29.67
CA ILE A 31 -12.10 16.13 -29.03
C ILE A 31 -12.68 17.38 -29.66
N SER A 32 -13.41 18.17 -28.89
CA SER A 32 -13.89 19.49 -29.34
C SER A 32 -12.95 20.58 -28.86
N LEU A 33 -12.57 21.46 -29.78
CA LEU A 33 -11.60 22.53 -29.59
C LEU A 33 -12.18 23.87 -30.01
N ARG A 34 -11.79 24.92 -29.30
CA ARG A 34 -12.05 26.30 -29.67
C ARG A 34 -10.75 27.06 -29.81
N PHE A 35 -10.47 27.52 -31.03
CA PHE A 35 -9.32 28.35 -31.36
C PHE A 35 -9.76 29.80 -31.43
N ARG A 36 -9.01 30.70 -30.80
CA ARG A 36 -9.15 32.15 -31.03
C ARG A 36 -8.23 32.55 -32.17
N ARG A 37 -8.80 33.09 -33.26
CA ARG A 37 -8.08 33.67 -34.40
C ARG A 37 -7.96 35.18 -34.22
N GLN A 38 -6.78 35.71 -34.47
CA GLN A 38 -6.49 37.15 -34.52
C GLN A 38 -5.49 37.37 -35.65
N LEU A 39 -5.93 38.02 -36.73
CA LEU A 39 -5.10 38.33 -37.88
C LEU A 39 -5.15 39.84 -38.13
N LEU A 40 -3.98 40.46 -38.23
CA LEU A 40 -3.84 41.85 -38.67
C LEU A 40 -3.09 41.83 -40.00
N TYR A 41 -3.75 42.24 -41.08
CA TYR A 41 -3.12 42.37 -42.40
C TYR A 41 -3.42 43.74 -42.99
N TRP A 42 -2.36 44.53 -43.17
CA TRP A 42 -2.39 45.92 -43.63
C TRP A 42 -3.28 46.85 -42.78
N PHE A 43 -4.55 47.04 -43.15
CA PHE A 43 -5.56 47.80 -42.38
C PHE A 43 -6.74 46.94 -41.90
N PHE A 44 -6.73 45.63 -42.19
CA PHE A 44 -7.81 44.72 -41.82
C PHE A 44 -7.46 43.96 -40.53
N TYR A 45 -8.36 44.05 -39.56
CA TYR A 45 -8.28 43.33 -38.31
C TYR A 45 -9.39 42.29 -38.24
N ASP A 46 -9.01 41.02 -38.23
CA ASP A 46 -9.93 39.89 -38.11
C ASP A 46 -9.75 39.22 -36.75
N ILE A 47 -10.77 39.33 -35.90
CA ILE A 47 -10.90 38.54 -34.68
C ILE A 47 -12.06 37.58 -34.85
N GLY A 48 -11.87 36.33 -34.44
CA GLY A 48 -12.99 35.41 -34.27
C GLY A 48 -12.60 34.15 -33.52
N SER A 49 -13.50 33.17 -33.54
CA SER A 49 -13.18 31.82 -33.09
C SER A 49 -13.44 30.79 -34.18
N ILE A 50 -12.59 29.77 -34.21
CA ILE A 50 -12.74 28.57 -35.02
C ILE A 50 -13.10 27.46 -34.05
N ASN A 51 -14.25 26.85 -34.24
CA ASN A 51 -14.63 25.66 -33.49
C ASN A 51 -14.19 24.45 -34.32
N ALA A 52 -13.47 23.52 -33.74
CA ALA A 52 -13.05 22.31 -34.42
C ALA A 52 -13.43 21.07 -33.62
N SER A 53 -13.68 19.98 -34.31
CA SER A 53 -13.81 18.64 -33.71
C SER A 53 -12.79 17.71 -34.34
N ALA A 54 -12.14 16.89 -33.52
CA ALA A 54 -11.36 15.75 -33.97
C ALA A 54 -12.14 14.50 -33.59
N ASP A 55 -12.42 13.66 -34.58
CA ASP A 55 -13.28 12.48 -34.46
C ASP A 55 -12.52 11.23 -34.88
N GLY A 56 -12.80 10.11 -34.21
CA GLY A 56 -12.05 8.86 -34.41
C GLY A 56 -10.60 8.99 -33.95
N VAL A 57 -10.39 9.58 -32.76
CA VAL A 57 -9.07 9.69 -32.15
C VAL A 57 -8.69 8.34 -31.56
N HIS A 58 -7.56 7.80 -32.01
CA HIS A 58 -6.97 6.57 -31.49
C HIS A 58 -5.66 6.89 -30.79
N ILE A 59 -5.52 6.44 -29.55
CA ILE A 59 -4.33 6.63 -28.72
C ILE A 59 -3.91 5.27 -28.21
N HIS A 60 -2.66 4.90 -28.47
CA HIS A 60 -2.05 3.69 -27.94
C HIS A 60 -0.83 4.08 -27.13
N THR A 61 -0.90 3.82 -25.83
CA THR A 61 0.13 4.15 -24.85
C THR A 61 0.64 2.88 -24.20
N VAL A 62 1.95 2.72 -24.11
CA VAL A 62 2.60 1.65 -23.35
C VAL A 62 3.39 2.26 -22.22
N LEU A 63 3.06 1.87 -20.99
CA LEU A 63 3.77 2.28 -19.77
C LEU A 63 4.68 1.14 -19.33
N GLN A 64 5.95 1.44 -19.10
CA GLN A 64 6.89 0.50 -18.51
C GLN A 64 6.96 0.72 -17.01
N LEU A 65 6.63 -0.32 -16.25
CA LEU A 65 6.67 -0.28 -14.78
C LEU A 65 8.02 -0.81 -14.28
N ALA A 66 8.58 -0.14 -13.29
CA ALA A 66 9.84 -0.54 -12.67
C ALA A 66 9.86 -0.18 -11.19
N LYS A 67 10.82 -0.78 -10.49
CA LYS A 67 11.17 -0.42 -9.12
C LYS A 67 12.21 0.71 -9.12
N ASP A 68 12.07 1.69 -8.23
CA ASP A 68 13.11 2.70 -7.98
C ASP A 68 14.19 2.22 -6.98
N GLU A 69 15.22 3.04 -6.77
CA GLU A 69 16.32 2.72 -5.85
C GLU A 69 15.88 2.54 -4.38
N VAL A 70 14.76 3.14 -4.00
CA VAL A 70 14.19 3.08 -2.63
C VAL A 70 13.15 1.95 -2.51
N GLY A 71 12.84 1.26 -3.59
CA GLY A 71 11.86 0.17 -3.63
C GLY A 71 10.41 0.61 -3.84
N ARG A 72 10.17 1.74 -4.49
CA ARG A 72 8.83 2.20 -4.91
C ARG A 72 8.50 1.77 -6.32
N LEU A 73 7.21 1.61 -6.59
CA LEU A 73 6.70 1.44 -7.95
C LEU A 73 6.81 2.78 -8.71
N LYS A 74 7.35 2.73 -9.92
CA LYS A 74 7.46 3.88 -10.82
C LYS A 74 7.15 3.48 -12.26
N ILE A 75 6.81 4.49 -13.04
CA ILE A 75 6.81 4.41 -14.51
C ILE A 75 8.19 4.87 -14.97
N SER A 76 8.99 3.92 -15.47
CA SER A 76 10.35 4.19 -15.95
C SER A 76 10.37 4.79 -17.35
N ASN A 77 9.43 4.37 -18.20
CA ASN A 77 9.33 4.82 -19.57
C ASN A 77 7.89 4.80 -20.07
N MET A 78 7.60 5.58 -21.11
CA MET A 78 6.34 5.59 -21.82
C MET A 78 6.60 5.67 -23.32
N THR A 79 5.88 4.85 -24.09
CA THR A 79 5.73 5.07 -25.54
C THR A 79 4.30 5.43 -25.87
N CYS A 80 4.12 6.29 -26.88
CA CYS A 80 2.82 6.79 -27.29
C CYS A 80 2.72 6.86 -28.81
N SER A 81 1.57 6.44 -29.33
CA SER A 81 1.16 6.74 -30.70
C SER A 81 -0.28 7.27 -30.68
N ALA A 82 -0.49 8.42 -31.31
CA ALA A 82 -1.80 9.05 -31.40
C ALA A 82 -2.12 9.39 -32.85
N SER A 83 -3.32 9.01 -33.29
CA SER A 83 -3.83 9.31 -34.63
C SER A 83 -5.25 9.84 -34.55
N ILE A 84 -5.64 10.64 -35.54
CA ILE A 84 -6.94 11.30 -35.59
C ILE A 84 -7.55 10.96 -36.95
N ALA A 85 -8.63 10.17 -37.01
CA ALA A 85 -9.20 9.77 -38.30
C ALA A 85 -9.70 10.98 -39.11
N ARG A 86 -10.49 11.86 -38.47
CA ARG A 86 -11.10 13.02 -39.12
C ARG A 86 -11.00 14.26 -38.24
N MET A 87 -10.89 15.41 -38.89
CA MET A 87 -10.97 16.70 -38.22
C MET A 87 -11.90 17.62 -39.00
N HIS A 88 -12.80 18.28 -38.29
CA HIS A 88 -13.73 19.26 -38.83
C HIS A 88 -13.45 20.62 -38.21
N ALA A 89 -13.64 21.68 -38.98
CA ALA A 89 -13.48 23.05 -38.50
C ALA A 89 -14.59 23.93 -39.02
N GLY A 90 -15.34 24.54 -38.11
CA GLY A 90 -16.31 25.59 -38.36
C GLY A 90 -15.65 26.96 -38.29
N PHE A 91 -15.64 27.66 -39.43
CA PHE A 91 -15.13 29.03 -39.54
C PHE A 91 -16.29 30.04 -39.42
N SER A 92 -16.09 31.06 -38.60
CA SER A 92 -17.08 32.12 -38.36
C SER A 92 -16.47 33.50 -38.61
N GLY A 93 -17.29 34.52 -38.91
CA GLY A 93 -16.87 35.92 -39.10
C GLY A 93 -16.78 36.38 -40.55
N THR A 94 -16.23 37.58 -40.75
CA THR A 94 -16.27 38.33 -42.02
C THR A 94 -15.53 37.64 -43.17
N PHE A 95 -14.46 36.91 -42.86
CA PHE A 95 -13.63 36.22 -43.86
C PHE A 95 -13.99 34.73 -44.02
N ARG A 96 -15.19 34.29 -43.60
CA ARG A 96 -15.62 32.88 -43.64
C ARG A 96 -15.32 32.20 -44.99
N LYS A 97 -15.67 32.84 -46.11
CA LYS A 97 -15.44 32.28 -47.47
C LYS A 97 -13.96 32.03 -47.78
N VAL A 98 -13.05 32.86 -47.28
CA VAL A 98 -11.60 32.70 -47.47
C VAL A 98 -11.09 31.50 -46.68
N TYR A 99 -11.56 31.35 -45.44
CA TYR A 99 -11.21 30.20 -44.61
C TYR A 99 -11.85 28.90 -45.07
N GLU A 100 -13.06 28.94 -45.63
CA GLU A 100 -13.68 27.80 -46.30
C GLU A 100 -12.86 27.36 -47.52
N PHE A 101 -12.35 28.31 -48.32
CA PHE A 101 -11.45 28.01 -49.44
C PHE A 101 -10.13 27.37 -48.99
N LEU A 102 -9.54 27.84 -47.90
CA LEU A 102 -8.30 27.30 -47.32
C LEU A 102 -8.54 26.15 -46.34
N SER A 103 -9.79 25.68 -46.19
CA SER A 103 -10.19 24.78 -45.11
C SER A 103 -9.38 23.49 -45.09
N THR A 104 -9.09 22.91 -46.25
CA THR A 104 -8.29 21.69 -46.37
C THR A 104 -6.88 21.84 -45.79
N PHE A 105 -6.21 22.98 -46.07
CA PHE A 105 -4.87 23.25 -45.54
C PHE A 105 -4.91 23.49 -44.03
N ILE A 106 -5.89 24.26 -43.56
CA ILE A 106 -6.01 24.62 -42.14
C ILE A 106 -6.38 23.40 -41.31
N VAL A 107 -7.34 22.59 -41.75
CA VAL A 107 -7.76 21.35 -41.09
C VAL A 107 -6.62 20.33 -41.05
N THR A 108 -5.88 20.14 -42.14
CA THR A 108 -4.71 19.25 -42.17
C THR A 108 -3.64 19.71 -41.19
N GLY A 109 -3.34 21.02 -41.16
CA GLY A 109 -2.37 21.60 -40.23
C GLY A 109 -2.81 21.45 -38.76
N MET A 110 -4.08 21.72 -38.46
CA MET A 110 -4.62 21.53 -37.11
C MET A 110 -4.61 20.05 -36.69
N ARG A 111 -4.91 19.12 -37.62
CA ARG A 111 -4.87 17.68 -37.34
C ARG A 111 -3.46 17.24 -36.97
N PHE A 112 -2.47 17.69 -37.75
CA PHE A 112 -1.06 17.39 -37.50
C PHE A 112 -0.60 17.94 -36.15
N LEU A 113 -0.89 19.23 -35.87
CA LEU A 113 -0.50 19.86 -34.61
C LEU A 113 -1.18 19.19 -33.41
N LEU A 114 -2.47 18.88 -33.50
CA LEU A 114 -3.19 18.22 -32.41
C LEU A 114 -2.63 16.81 -32.16
N SER A 115 -2.41 16.03 -33.22
CA SER A 115 -1.80 14.70 -33.13
C SER A 115 -0.42 14.75 -32.46
N GLN A 116 0.40 15.77 -32.78
CA GLN A 116 1.70 15.98 -32.13
C GLN A 116 1.62 16.41 -30.66
N GLN A 117 0.51 17.00 -30.20
CA GLN A 117 0.37 17.49 -28.83
C GLN A 117 -0.23 16.45 -27.87
N ILE A 118 -0.94 15.45 -28.38
CA ILE A 118 -1.55 14.39 -27.54
C ILE A 118 -0.47 13.62 -26.77
N CYS A 119 0.55 13.10 -27.47
CA CYS A 119 1.56 12.25 -26.84
C CYS A 119 2.43 12.98 -25.79
N PRO A 120 2.96 14.19 -26.04
CA PRO A 120 3.67 14.96 -25.02
C PRO A 120 2.81 15.26 -23.78
N SER A 121 1.50 15.49 -23.96
CA SER A 121 0.59 15.69 -22.83
C SER A 121 0.42 14.43 -21.99
N LEU A 122 0.35 13.26 -22.63
CA LEU A 122 0.25 11.98 -21.93
C LEU A 122 1.57 11.56 -21.28
N GLU A 123 2.69 11.85 -21.94
CA GLU A 123 4.03 11.65 -21.39
C GLU A 123 4.24 12.47 -20.12
N HIS A 124 3.82 13.73 -20.10
CA HIS A 124 3.84 14.53 -18.88
C HIS A 124 2.91 13.94 -17.80
N ALA A 125 1.71 13.50 -18.18
CA ALA A 125 0.78 12.90 -17.23
C ALA A 125 1.30 11.59 -16.61
N SER A 126 1.97 10.74 -17.38
CA SER A 126 2.50 9.46 -16.90
C SER A 126 3.81 9.63 -16.12
N LEU A 127 4.80 10.28 -16.70
CA LEU A 127 6.15 10.34 -16.14
C LEU A 127 6.27 11.35 -14.99
N VAL A 128 5.40 12.37 -14.94
CA VAL A 128 5.44 13.40 -13.90
C VAL A 128 4.27 13.25 -12.93
N LEU A 129 3.03 13.39 -13.41
CA LEU A 129 1.87 13.44 -12.50
C LEU A 129 1.60 12.09 -11.82
N LEU A 130 1.58 10.99 -12.59
CA LEU A 130 1.34 9.67 -12.04
C LEU A 130 2.49 9.20 -11.16
N ASN A 131 3.75 9.44 -11.56
CA ASN A 131 4.90 9.18 -10.70
C ASN A 131 4.89 10.02 -9.41
N SER A 132 4.38 11.25 -9.44
CA SER A 132 4.21 12.07 -8.23
C SER A 132 3.14 11.50 -7.30
N LEU A 133 2.11 10.84 -7.82
CA LEU A 133 1.13 10.11 -7.01
C LEU A 133 1.75 8.83 -6.43
N LEU A 134 2.51 8.08 -7.24
CA LEU A 134 3.22 6.88 -6.79
C LEU A 134 4.26 7.21 -5.70
N ASP A 135 4.85 8.40 -5.71
CA ASP A 135 5.74 8.87 -4.63
C ASP A 135 5.05 8.99 -3.26
N THR A 136 3.72 9.14 -3.25
CA THR A 136 2.97 9.24 -1.98
C THR A 136 2.78 7.88 -1.30
N VAL A 137 3.06 6.78 -2.01
CA VAL A 137 2.97 5.43 -1.44
C VAL A 137 4.16 5.22 -0.51
N PRO A 138 3.91 5.02 0.80
CA PRO A 138 4.99 4.91 1.76
C PRO A 138 5.71 3.56 1.62
N VAL A 139 7.03 3.62 1.50
CA VAL A 139 7.90 2.43 1.53
C VAL A 139 8.04 1.94 2.96
N ARG A 140 8.44 2.83 3.87
CA ARG A 140 8.65 2.52 5.28
C ARG A 140 7.78 3.42 6.12
N ASN A 141 7.03 2.84 7.05
CA ASN A 141 6.15 3.57 7.96
C ASN A 141 6.21 2.99 9.36
N TYR A 142 6.09 3.86 10.36
CA TYR A 142 5.87 3.42 11.73
C TYR A 142 4.42 2.98 11.92
N VAL A 143 4.25 1.85 12.60
CA VAL A 143 2.93 1.29 12.90
C VAL A 143 2.43 1.84 14.24
N ASP A 144 3.35 1.92 15.21
CA ASP A 144 3.13 2.47 16.53
C ASP A 144 4.44 3.07 17.10
N ASP A 145 4.48 3.31 18.41
CA ASP A 145 5.66 3.87 19.07
C ASP A 145 6.86 2.90 19.16
N HIS A 146 6.67 1.62 18.85
CA HIS A 146 7.64 0.56 19.08
C HIS A 146 8.21 -0.02 17.79
N ILE A 147 7.41 -0.12 16.73
CA ILE A 147 7.80 -0.81 15.50
C ILE A 147 7.43 -0.03 14.23
N GLY A 148 8.18 -0.30 13.16
CA GLY A 148 7.86 0.09 11.80
C GLY A 148 7.75 -1.11 10.87
N ILE A 149 7.27 -0.85 9.66
CA ILE A 149 7.15 -1.82 8.59
C ILE A 149 7.78 -1.28 7.30
N ASP A 150 8.44 -2.17 6.58
CA ASP A 150 9.06 -1.97 5.28
C ASP A 150 8.29 -2.72 4.18
N TYR A 151 7.63 -1.94 3.32
CA TYR A 151 6.92 -2.34 2.11
C TYR A 151 7.72 -2.00 0.84
N SER A 152 9.05 -1.91 0.89
CA SER A 152 9.85 -1.80 -0.34
C SER A 152 9.61 -2.98 -1.27
N LEU A 153 9.48 -2.73 -2.56
CA LEU A 153 9.48 -3.76 -3.58
C LEU A 153 10.82 -4.50 -3.59
N LEU A 154 10.78 -5.81 -3.74
CA LEU A 154 11.98 -6.65 -3.82
C LEU A 154 12.59 -6.59 -5.22
N ARG A 155 11.74 -6.65 -6.24
CA ARG A 155 12.10 -6.67 -7.67
C ARG A 155 11.14 -5.80 -8.48
N ASP A 156 11.45 -5.63 -9.76
CA ASP A 156 10.52 -4.99 -10.69
C ASP A 156 9.20 -5.77 -10.78
N PRO A 157 8.07 -5.09 -11.06
CA PRO A 157 6.77 -5.75 -11.20
C PRO A 157 6.79 -6.87 -12.21
N ALA A 158 6.21 -8.02 -11.89
CA ALA A 158 6.03 -9.11 -12.83
C ALA A 158 4.67 -8.98 -13.50
N ILE A 159 4.63 -8.93 -14.83
CA ILE A 159 3.40 -8.75 -15.60
C ILE A 159 3.17 -9.96 -16.49
N THR A 160 2.02 -10.61 -16.31
CA THR A 160 1.51 -11.66 -17.19
C THR A 160 0.41 -11.09 -18.10
N THR A 161 -0.30 -11.93 -18.86
CA THR A 161 -1.47 -11.49 -19.63
C THR A 161 -2.64 -11.07 -18.75
N ASP A 162 -2.71 -11.59 -17.52
CA ASP A 162 -3.88 -11.49 -16.65
C ASP A 162 -3.57 -10.85 -15.29
N THR A 163 -2.29 -10.78 -14.90
CA THR A 163 -1.86 -10.31 -13.57
C THR A 163 -0.72 -9.30 -13.63
N LEU A 164 -0.72 -8.39 -12.65
CA LEU A 164 0.38 -7.52 -12.27
C LEU A 164 0.76 -7.89 -10.83
N ASP A 165 1.90 -8.55 -10.68
CA ASP A 165 2.39 -9.05 -9.39
C ASP A 165 3.45 -8.10 -8.83
N LEU A 166 3.25 -7.70 -7.58
CA LEU A 166 4.13 -6.79 -6.83
C LEU A 166 4.65 -7.50 -5.58
N ASP A 167 5.95 -7.77 -5.57
CA ASP A 167 6.59 -8.47 -4.46
C ASP A 167 7.16 -7.49 -3.45
N PHE A 168 6.47 -7.38 -2.32
CA PHE A 168 6.86 -6.50 -1.22
C PHE A 168 7.72 -7.23 -0.18
N LYS A 169 8.68 -6.52 0.42
CA LYS A 169 9.52 -7.05 1.50
C LYS A 169 8.69 -7.45 2.73
N GLY A 170 7.72 -6.62 3.11
CA GLY A 170 6.74 -6.92 4.16
C GLY A 170 7.39 -7.24 5.52
N MET A 171 8.47 -6.55 5.88
CA MET A 171 9.25 -6.83 7.08
C MET A 171 9.01 -5.78 8.16
N PHE A 172 8.79 -6.21 9.40
CA PHE A 172 8.74 -5.30 10.55
C PHE A 172 10.10 -5.17 11.23
N PHE A 173 10.39 -3.97 11.72
CA PHE A 173 11.61 -3.64 12.44
C PHE A 173 11.29 -2.86 13.72
N PRO A 174 12.08 -3.03 14.80
CA PRO A 174 11.92 -2.23 16.00
C PRO A 174 12.40 -0.80 15.74
N ARG A 175 11.66 0.20 16.23
CA ARG A 175 11.97 1.64 16.04
C ARG A 175 13.33 2.07 16.61
N ALA A 176 13.83 1.33 17.59
CA ALA A 176 15.15 1.56 18.17
C ALA A 176 16.31 1.10 17.26
N ARG A 177 16.03 0.28 16.24
CA ARG A 177 17.01 -0.29 15.30
C ARG A 177 16.37 -0.44 13.92
N ASP A 178 16.23 0.69 13.25
CA ASP A 178 15.61 0.78 11.91
C ASP A 178 16.47 0.16 10.79
N ASP A 179 17.71 -0.23 11.10
CA ASP A 179 18.66 -0.90 10.21
C ASP A 179 18.65 -2.43 10.33
N LEU A 180 17.85 -2.99 11.23
CA LEU A 180 17.78 -4.43 11.42
C LEU A 180 17.18 -5.12 10.19
N GLU A 181 17.95 -6.01 9.56
CA GLU A 181 17.46 -6.92 8.54
C GLU A 181 17.37 -8.36 9.06
N LEU A 182 16.26 -9.01 8.73
CA LEU A 182 16.00 -10.40 9.10
C LEU A 182 15.95 -11.24 7.83
N GLU A 183 16.65 -12.37 7.83
CA GLU A 183 16.64 -13.28 6.68
C GLU A 183 15.26 -13.92 6.51
N ASN A 184 14.77 -13.96 5.27
CA ASN A 184 13.47 -14.54 4.95
C ASN A 184 13.61 -16.02 4.59
N HIS A 185 13.16 -16.89 5.50
CA HIS A 185 13.07 -18.33 5.28
C HIS A 185 11.64 -18.83 5.03
N ALA A 186 10.66 -17.93 4.93
CA ALA A 186 9.28 -18.32 4.71
C ALA A 186 9.04 -18.73 3.25
N VAL A 187 8.07 -19.63 3.06
CA VAL A 187 7.62 -20.03 1.73
C VAL A 187 6.94 -18.84 1.06
N GLU A 188 7.32 -18.58 -0.20
CA GLU A 188 6.72 -17.54 -1.02
C GLU A 188 5.24 -17.88 -1.28
N PRO A 189 4.30 -16.97 -0.94
CA PRO A 189 2.90 -17.24 -1.17
C PRO A 189 2.57 -17.16 -2.67
N VAL A 190 1.74 -18.09 -3.15
CA VAL A 190 1.31 -18.14 -4.56
C VAL A 190 -0.20 -17.94 -4.62
N ILE A 191 -0.64 -16.95 -5.40
CA ILE A 191 -2.05 -16.68 -5.70
C ILE A 191 -2.35 -17.29 -7.07
N LYS A 192 -3.47 -18.01 -7.19
CA LYS A 192 -3.89 -18.64 -8.47
C LYS A 192 -5.22 -18.11 -8.97
N GLU A 193 -5.93 -17.37 -8.13
CA GLU A 193 -7.26 -16.86 -8.38
C GLU A 193 -7.19 -15.49 -9.08
N THR A 194 -8.13 -15.26 -10.01
CA THR A 194 -8.20 -14.03 -10.81
C THR A 194 -9.59 -13.37 -10.79
N GLU A 195 -10.48 -13.85 -9.93
CA GLU A 195 -11.89 -13.42 -9.84
C GLU A 195 -12.10 -12.05 -9.16
N ARG A 196 -11.06 -11.49 -8.54
CA ARG A 196 -11.10 -10.20 -7.82
C ARG A 196 -10.07 -9.24 -8.39
N MET A 197 -10.35 -7.94 -8.23
CA MET A 197 -9.44 -6.88 -8.70
C MET A 197 -8.05 -6.92 -8.05
N VAL A 198 -7.98 -7.31 -6.77
CA VAL A 198 -6.73 -7.34 -6.01
C VAL A 198 -6.72 -8.54 -5.09
N TYR A 199 -5.58 -9.22 -5.05
CA TYR A 199 -5.25 -10.25 -4.08
C TYR A 199 -4.02 -9.82 -3.29
N VAL A 200 -4.00 -10.17 -2.02
CA VAL A 200 -2.86 -9.93 -1.13
C VAL A 200 -2.58 -11.22 -0.39
N ALA A 201 -1.33 -11.65 -0.41
CA ALA A 201 -0.89 -12.80 0.34
C ALA A 201 0.21 -12.41 1.33
N PHE A 202 0.18 -13.03 2.51
CA PHE A 202 1.11 -12.77 3.59
C PHE A 202 1.86 -14.05 3.91
N SER A 203 3.18 -13.98 3.96
CA SER A 203 4.04 -15.09 4.36
C SER A 203 4.12 -15.20 5.89
N GLU A 204 4.62 -16.33 6.40
CA GLU A 204 4.93 -16.47 7.83
C GLU A 204 5.95 -15.43 8.29
N TYR A 205 6.91 -15.08 7.41
CA TYR A 205 7.92 -14.06 7.66
C TYR A 205 7.33 -12.68 8.00
N PHE A 206 6.25 -12.27 7.34
CA PHE A 206 5.55 -11.03 7.67
C PHE A 206 5.10 -10.99 9.14
N PHE A 207 4.51 -12.08 9.64
CA PHE A 207 4.03 -12.15 11.02
C PHE A 207 5.17 -12.36 12.03
N ASP A 208 6.14 -13.21 11.69
CA ASP A 208 7.29 -13.51 12.54
C ASP A 208 8.14 -12.27 12.82
N THR A 209 8.42 -11.46 11.80
CA THR A 209 9.18 -10.22 11.96
C THR A 209 8.44 -9.21 12.84
N ALA A 210 7.10 -9.11 12.73
CA ALA A 210 6.28 -8.28 13.61
C ALA A 210 6.43 -8.71 15.09
N MET A 211 6.28 -10.00 15.36
CA MET A 211 6.37 -10.53 16.72
C MET A 211 7.79 -10.42 17.28
N GLN A 212 8.80 -10.59 16.44
CA GLN A 212 10.20 -10.39 16.80
C GLN A 212 10.50 -8.91 17.12
N ALA A 213 9.99 -7.97 16.32
CA ALA A 213 10.19 -6.54 16.57
C ALA A 213 9.58 -6.11 17.91
N TYR A 214 8.35 -6.54 18.22
CA TYR A 214 7.74 -6.28 19.53
C TYR A 214 8.48 -6.96 20.69
N PHE A 215 8.98 -8.18 20.48
CA PHE A 215 9.79 -8.88 21.48
C PHE A 215 11.09 -8.10 21.79
N GLN A 216 11.79 -7.63 20.76
CA GLN A 216 13.00 -6.84 20.92
C GLN A 216 12.74 -5.45 21.52
N ALA A 217 11.57 -4.87 21.27
CA ALA A 217 11.12 -3.65 21.93
C ALA A 217 10.79 -3.85 23.43
N GLY A 218 10.73 -5.10 23.91
CA GLY A 218 10.49 -5.41 25.33
C GLY A 218 9.04 -5.20 25.78
N VAL A 219 8.10 -5.03 24.85
CA VAL A 219 6.70 -4.71 25.17
C VAL A 219 5.79 -5.93 25.29
N LEU A 220 6.31 -7.13 25.03
CA LEU A 220 5.60 -8.39 25.24
C LEU A 220 5.62 -8.82 26.71
N ALA A 221 5.22 -7.91 27.61
CA ALA A 221 5.13 -8.13 29.04
C ALA A 221 3.88 -7.47 29.63
N ILE A 222 3.23 -8.15 30.57
CA ILE A 222 2.11 -7.64 31.35
C ILE A 222 2.43 -7.80 32.83
N GLU A 223 2.24 -6.72 33.57
CA GLU A 223 2.40 -6.70 35.02
C GLU A 223 1.07 -6.42 35.71
N LEU A 224 0.67 -7.32 36.61
CA LEU A 224 -0.50 -7.18 37.47
C LEU A 224 -0.02 -7.14 38.92
N GLN A 225 -0.42 -6.11 39.67
CA GLN A 225 -0.07 -5.97 41.08
C GLN A 225 -1.27 -5.48 41.89
N GLY A 226 -1.42 -6.03 43.10
CA GLY A 226 -2.48 -5.63 44.02
C GLY A 226 -3.86 -5.79 43.40
N GLU A 227 -4.66 -4.73 43.40
CA GLU A 227 -6.05 -4.76 42.90
C GLU A 227 -6.20 -5.10 41.41
N LYS A 228 -5.11 -5.01 40.62
CA LYS A 228 -5.13 -5.45 39.21
C LYS A 228 -5.14 -6.97 39.05
N VAL A 229 -4.80 -7.71 40.10
CA VAL A 229 -4.88 -9.17 40.12
C VAL A 229 -6.35 -9.57 40.32
N PRO A 230 -6.94 -10.42 39.46
CA PRO A 230 -8.30 -10.90 39.67
C PRO A 230 -8.45 -11.59 41.03
N LYS A 231 -9.50 -11.24 41.79
CA LYS A 231 -9.70 -11.72 43.17
C LYS A 231 -9.69 -13.25 43.28
N ASP A 232 -10.33 -13.95 42.35
CA ASP A 232 -10.36 -15.41 42.34
C ASP A 232 -8.95 -16.01 42.17
N LEU A 233 -8.13 -15.40 41.30
CA LEU A 233 -6.75 -15.79 41.10
C LEU A 233 -5.89 -15.46 42.33
N GLU A 234 -6.09 -14.30 42.95
CA GLU A 234 -5.39 -13.94 44.19
C GLU A 234 -5.65 -14.94 45.32
N VAL A 235 -6.93 -15.31 45.54
CA VAL A 235 -7.31 -16.28 46.56
C VAL A 235 -6.67 -17.64 46.28
N LEU A 236 -6.72 -18.11 45.02
CA LEU A 236 -6.10 -19.36 44.61
C LEU A 236 -4.59 -19.35 44.85
N LEU A 237 -3.90 -18.27 44.46
CA LEU A 237 -2.44 -18.17 44.61
C LEU A 237 -2.03 -18.07 46.08
N ARG A 238 -2.76 -17.31 46.91
CA ARG A 238 -2.50 -17.22 48.35
C ARG A 238 -2.70 -18.56 49.04
N ALA A 239 -3.75 -19.31 48.68
CA ALA A 239 -3.96 -20.67 49.19
C ALA A 239 -2.83 -21.62 48.75
N THR A 240 -2.43 -21.54 47.47
CA THR A 240 -1.37 -22.38 46.90
C THR A 240 -0.01 -22.15 47.55
N PHE A 241 0.36 -20.88 47.78
CA PHE A 241 1.66 -20.49 48.34
C PHE A 241 1.60 -20.18 49.84
N PHE A 242 0.53 -20.58 50.54
CA PHE A 242 0.33 -20.26 51.96
C PHE A 242 1.51 -20.65 52.83
N GLY A 243 2.03 -21.88 52.67
CA GLY A 243 3.18 -22.36 53.44
C GLY A 243 4.45 -21.54 53.20
N SER A 244 4.75 -21.22 51.93
CA SER A 244 5.90 -20.40 51.57
C SER A 244 5.78 -18.98 52.13
N ILE A 245 4.60 -18.36 52.01
CA ILE A 245 4.33 -17.01 52.53
C ILE A 245 4.47 -17.00 54.05
N PHE A 246 3.88 -17.98 54.74
CA PHE A 246 3.93 -18.10 56.20
C PHE A 246 5.37 -18.26 56.72
N MET A 247 6.20 -19.06 56.04
CA MET A 247 7.61 -19.26 56.39
C MET A 247 8.47 -18.00 56.16
N LEU A 248 8.12 -17.20 55.15
CA LEU A 248 8.86 -15.98 54.79
C LEU A 248 8.52 -14.80 55.70
N SER A 249 7.26 -14.65 56.08
CA SER A 249 6.83 -13.64 57.04
C SER A 249 5.45 -13.97 57.62
N PRO A 250 5.36 -14.32 58.92
CA PRO A 250 4.10 -14.78 59.53
C PRO A 250 3.01 -13.69 59.65
N ALA A 251 3.30 -12.44 59.28
CA ALA A 251 2.41 -11.29 59.53
C ALA A 251 2.26 -10.30 58.36
N VAL A 252 2.65 -10.66 57.12
CA VAL A 252 2.62 -9.71 55.99
C VAL A 252 1.45 -10.00 55.05
N ASP A 253 0.36 -9.26 55.25
CA ASP A 253 -0.64 -9.05 54.21
C ASP A 253 -0.06 -8.06 53.19
N ALA A 254 0.50 -8.60 52.11
CA ALA A 254 1.12 -7.82 51.04
C ALA A 254 0.52 -8.18 49.68
N PRO A 255 0.43 -7.21 48.76
CA PRO A 255 -0.08 -7.46 47.43
C PRO A 255 0.81 -8.45 46.67
N LEU A 256 0.16 -9.34 45.92
CA LEU A 256 0.82 -10.16 44.91
C LEU A 256 1.19 -9.30 43.70
N ARG A 257 2.33 -9.64 43.09
CA ARG A 257 2.78 -9.12 41.80
C ARG A 257 3.03 -10.29 40.86
N LEU A 258 2.32 -10.26 39.74
CA LEU A 258 2.38 -11.22 38.63
C LEU A 258 2.99 -10.53 37.42
N VAL A 259 4.11 -11.06 36.94
CA VAL A 259 4.75 -10.57 35.71
C VAL A 259 4.72 -11.69 34.69
N LEU A 260 3.90 -11.54 33.66
CA LEU A 260 3.86 -12.43 32.50
C LEU A 260 4.67 -11.79 31.38
N GLN A 261 5.75 -12.42 30.96
CA GLN A 261 6.67 -11.89 29.95
C GLN A 261 7.04 -12.96 28.94
N ALA A 262 7.03 -12.63 27.65
CA ALA A 262 7.52 -13.53 26.61
C ALA A 262 9.00 -13.90 26.86
N SER A 263 9.34 -15.19 26.79
CA SER A 263 10.71 -15.68 26.97
C SER A 263 11.48 -15.75 25.65
N ALA A 264 10.75 -15.84 24.54
CA ALA A 264 11.26 -15.80 23.17
C ALA A 264 10.24 -15.08 22.26
N ALA A 265 10.71 -14.63 21.10
CA ALA A 265 9.82 -14.07 20.08
C ALA A 265 8.77 -15.11 19.66
N PRO A 266 7.46 -14.79 19.71
CA PRO A 266 6.41 -15.69 19.24
C PRO A 266 6.59 -16.05 17.75
N ARG A 267 6.12 -17.25 17.37
CA ARG A 267 6.26 -17.79 16.00
C ARG A 267 4.91 -18.11 15.38
N CYS A 268 4.70 -17.70 14.13
CA CYS A 268 3.47 -17.89 13.37
C CYS A 268 3.67 -19.00 12.36
N ILE A 269 2.72 -19.93 12.32
CA ILE A 269 2.68 -21.01 11.35
C ILE A 269 1.35 -20.93 10.59
N ILE A 270 1.43 -20.88 9.26
CA ILE A 270 0.30 -20.83 8.34
C ILE A 270 0.19 -22.20 7.66
N LYS A 271 -0.95 -22.85 7.84
CA LYS A 271 -1.29 -24.11 7.14
C LYS A 271 -2.65 -23.96 6.45
N PRO A 272 -2.96 -24.82 5.46
CA PRO A 272 -4.30 -24.87 4.88
C PRO A 272 -5.41 -25.12 5.90
N SER A 273 -5.10 -25.78 7.03
CA SER A 273 -6.03 -26.01 8.14
C SER A 273 -6.23 -24.81 9.06
N GLY A 274 -5.47 -23.72 8.87
CA GLY A 274 -5.55 -22.47 9.63
C GLY A 274 -4.20 -21.96 10.12
N THR A 275 -4.23 -20.77 10.70
CA THR A 275 -3.06 -20.08 11.24
C THR A 275 -2.94 -20.31 12.75
N SER A 276 -1.72 -20.48 13.24
CA SER A 276 -1.44 -20.64 14.66
C SER A 276 -0.20 -19.88 15.10
N VAL A 277 -0.22 -19.37 16.33
CA VAL A 277 0.91 -18.64 16.94
C VAL A 277 1.38 -19.39 18.18
N SER A 278 2.65 -19.77 18.22
CA SER A 278 3.29 -20.37 19.39
C SER A 278 3.90 -19.27 20.26
N VAL A 279 3.59 -19.30 21.55
CA VAL A 279 4.04 -18.32 22.54
C VAL A 279 4.73 -19.06 23.69
N SER A 280 5.96 -18.66 23.99
CA SER A 280 6.70 -19.09 25.18
C SER A 280 6.86 -17.88 26.11
N ALA A 281 6.52 -18.05 27.39
CA ALA A 281 6.52 -16.98 28.37
C ALA A 281 6.93 -17.48 29.76
N PHE A 282 7.44 -16.58 30.59
CA PHE A 282 7.60 -16.78 32.02
C PHE A 282 6.51 -16.04 32.78
N LEU A 283 5.91 -16.70 33.76
CA LEU A 283 5.05 -16.10 34.76
C LEU A 283 5.79 -16.10 36.10
N ASN A 284 6.25 -14.91 36.50
CA ASN A 284 6.90 -14.67 37.78
C ASN A 284 5.87 -14.19 38.79
N ILE A 285 5.82 -14.86 39.94
CA ILE A 285 4.91 -14.56 41.04
C ILE A 285 5.75 -14.12 42.23
N SER A 286 5.47 -12.94 42.75
CA SER A 286 6.17 -12.38 43.90
C SER A 286 5.19 -11.71 44.87
N LEU A 287 5.61 -11.61 46.13
CA LEU A 287 4.94 -10.84 47.17
C LEU A 287 5.63 -9.50 47.33
N VAL A 288 4.90 -8.39 47.46
CA VAL A 288 5.49 -7.04 47.54
C VAL A 288 5.16 -6.36 48.88
N PRO A 289 5.95 -6.57 49.95
CA PRO A 289 5.73 -5.93 51.23
C PRO A 289 6.03 -4.42 51.22
N ALA A 290 5.33 -3.66 52.05
CA ALA A 290 5.56 -2.22 52.19
C ALA A 290 7.01 -1.94 52.64
N GLY A 291 7.72 -1.08 51.90
CA GLY A 291 9.08 -0.65 52.23
C GLY A 291 10.17 -1.73 52.11
N ARG A 292 9.87 -2.89 51.50
CA ARG A 292 10.84 -3.98 51.26
C ARG A 292 10.85 -4.38 49.77
N PRO A 293 11.94 -4.99 49.28
CA PRO A 293 11.98 -5.54 47.92
C PRO A 293 10.96 -6.68 47.74
N ALA A 294 10.54 -6.90 46.50
CA ALA A 294 9.65 -7.99 46.14
C ALA A 294 10.30 -9.35 46.45
N ILE A 295 9.54 -10.24 47.08
CA ILE A 295 9.97 -11.58 47.48
C ILE A 295 9.44 -12.58 46.45
N PRO A 296 10.30 -13.30 45.70
CA PRO A 296 9.84 -14.27 44.71
C PRO A 296 9.17 -15.47 45.40
N LEU A 297 7.99 -15.85 44.92
CA LEU A 297 7.24 -17.02 45.38
C LEU A 297 7.39 -18.20 44.42
N SER A 298 7.28 -17.94 43.11
CA SER A 298 7.38 -18.96 42.06
C SER A 298 7.70 -18.33 40.70
N SER A 299 8.26 -19.14 39.82
CA SER A 299 8.49 -18.82 38.41
C SER A 299 8.06 -20.01 37.57
N MET A 300 7.17 -19.79 36.61
CA MET A 300 6.64 -20.85 35.74
C MET A 300 6.98 -20.54 34.29
N ALA A 301 7.55 -21.51 33.59
CA ALA A 301 7.67 -21.47 32.14
C ALA A 301 6.37 -21.99 31.51
N MET A 302 5.80 -21.21 30.61
CA MET A 302 4.55 -21.53 29.91
C MET A 302 4.83 -21.59 28.41
N GLU A 303 4.31 -22.62 27.75
CA GLU A 303 4.29 -22.72 26.30
C GLU A 303 2.86 -22.99 25.85
N THR A 304 2.35 -22.17 24.93
CA THR A 304 0.98 -22.29 24.45
C THR A 304 0.91 -22.05 22.95
N LYS A 305 -0.11 -22.65 22.33
CA LYS A 305 -0.38 -22.49 20.91
C LYS A 305 -1.77 -21.88 20.71
N LEU A 306 -1.79 -20.68 20.16
CA LEU A 306 -2.99 -19.89 19.91
C LEU A 306 -3.47 -20.11 18.48
N SER A 307 -4.78 -20.20 18.27
CA SER A 307 -5.37 -20.16 16.93
C SER A 307 -5.51 -18.70 16.52
N ALA A 308 -5.02 -18.35 15.32
CA ALA A 308 -5.12 -17.01 14.78
C ALA A 308 -6.15 -16.95 13.65
N LYS A 309 -6.98 -15.90 13.66
CA LYS A 309 -7.85 -15.52 12.54
C LYS A 309 -7.40 -14.17 12.02
N VAL A 310 -7.13 -14.09 10.72
CA VAL A 310 -6.68 -12.87 10.05
C VAL A 310 -7.79 -12.35 9.16
N PHE A 311 -8.08 -11.06 9.24
CA PHE A 311 -9.08 -10.42 8.40
C PHE A 311 -8.73 -8.95 8.17
N LEU A 312 -9.24 -8.38 7.09
CA LEU A 312 -9.12 -6.95 6.80
C LEU A 312 -10.31 -6.20 7.37
N GLN A 313 -10.06 -5.08 8.04
CA GLN A 313 -11.08 -4.15 8.49
C GLN A 313 -10.70 -2.73 8.07
N GLY A 314 -11.43 -2.17 7.09
CA GLY A 314 -11.03 -0.93 6.44
C GLY A 314 -9.70 -1.12 5.72
N LYS A 315 -8.71 -0.28 6.06
CA LYS A 315 -7.35 -0.34 5.51
C LYS A 315 -6.34 -1.09 6.40
N ALA A 316 -6.80 -1.75 7.46
CA ALA A 316 -5.94 -2.40 8.44
C ALA A 316 -6.11 -3.93 8.43
N LEU A 317 -4.99 -4.65 8.52
CA LEU A 317 -4.97 -6.08 8.81
C LEU A 317 -5.18 -6.29 10.31
N ARG A 318 -6.16 -7.11 10.68
CA ARG A 318 -6.44 -7.47 12.08
C ARG A 318 -6.21 -8.95 12.29
N VAL A 319 -5.65 -9.27 13.45
CA VAL A 319 -5.39 -10.64 13.89
C VAL A 319 -6.11 -10.85 15.22
N GLN A 320 -6.97 -11.86 15.26
CA GLN A 320 -7.63 -12.30 16.48
C GLN A 320 -7.00 -13.62 16.94
N LEU A 321 -6.43 -13.62 18.14
CA LEU A 321 -5.86 -14.80 18.77
C LEU A 321 -6.87 -15.41 19.74
N ASN A 322 -7.07 -16.72 19.64
CA ASN A 322 -7.92 -17.48 20.55
C ASN A 322 -7.13 -18.65 21.13
N MET A 323 -7.23 -18.86 22.44
CA MET A 323 -6.82 -20.14 23.04
C MET A 323 -7.81 -21.21 22.58
N ARG A 324 -7.32 -22.30 21.99
CA ARG A 324 -8.16 -23.49 21.84
C ARG A 324 -8.44 -24.00 23.26
N ARG A 325 -9.71 -24.00 23.66
CA ARG A 325 -10.15 -24.72 24.86
C ARG A 325 -10.06 -26.22 24.62
#